data_AF-A0A3R7I9M1-F1
#
_entry.id   AF-A0A3R7I9M1-F1
#
_cell.length_a   1.000
_cell.length_b   1.000
_cell.length_c   1.000
_cell.angle_alpha   90.00
_cell.angle_beta   90.00
_cell.angle_gamma   90.00
#
_symmetry.space_group_name_H-M   'P 1'
#
loop_
_entity.id
_entity.type
_entity.pdbx_description
1 polymer ?
#
loop_
_entity_poly.entity_id
_entity_poly.type
_entity_poly.pdbx_seq_one_letter_code
_entity_poly.pdbx_strand_id
1 'polypeptide(L)'
;MTYRLVHVGLGGQGSTWATDAIPPNVRDDRIEVVAAVDTDPERHELAERELGLSPEECYADLETALSERPADICSIVTPPSTHEAVVETALAHDLHIISEKPIADTLEASVRVAEKVDEAGKKMGVTMSHRFDRDKATFQRAVEDAGPVDYLTARYTGNVRERDFYADYVYEMENMLLLDGAIHHLDILASLADSPCERVYAETWTPEEADYDGDCTGFVTLHFADGTRAQYEGSYANATTLNGWGHEQFRAECADQTVVLDRRDVERFHAEDYHTGNFESIGKGDGESVPLAERPHWKNAWLIEQFCDWIDGGEPMPTNVDSVLQSMAIVFAAIESSETGEAVDVQALLEDARANA
;
A
#
# COMPACT_ATOMS: atom_id res chain seq x y z
N MET A 1 -17.05 0.64 -19.53
CA MET A 1 -16.26 0.41 -20.76
C MET A 1 -15.34 -0.77 -20.47
N THR A 2 -14.96 -1.59 -21.46
CA THR A 2 -13.95 -2.65 -21.24
C THR A 2 -12.58 -2.10 -21.64
N TYR A 3 -11.61 -2.16 -20.73
CA TYR A 3 -10.25 -1.67 -20.96
C TYR A 3 -9.32 -2.83 -21.29
N ARG A 4 -8.51 -2.65 -22.34
CA ARG A 4 -7.45 -3.60 -22.70
C ARG A 4 -6.25 -3.38 -21.79
N LEU A 5 -5.79 -4.44 -21.15
CA LEU A 5 -4.71 -4.41 -20.16
C LEU A 5 -3.53 -5.25 -20.64
N VAL A 6 -2.33 -4.66 -20.61
CA VAL A 6 -1.07 -5.40 -20.64
C VAL A 6 -0.57 -5.61 -19.22
N HIS A 7 -0.22 -6.85 -18.87
CA HIS A 7 0.27 -7.21 -17.55
C HIS A 7 1.78 -7.45 -17.55
N VAL A 8 2.54 -6.70 -16.75
CA VAL A 8 4.01 -6.72 -16.73
C VAL A 8 4.48 -7.22 -15.38
N GLY A 9 5.22 -8.33 -15.37
CA GLY A 9 5.72 -8.99 -14.17
C GLY A 9 4.79 -10.09 -13.67
N LEU A 10 5.26 -11.34 -13.77
CA LEU A 10 4.58 -12.58 -13.38
C LEU A 10 5.33 -13.30 -12.23
N GLY A 11 6.11 -12.53 -11.46
CA GLY A 11 6.81 -12.99 -10.26
C GLY A 11 5.87 -13.30 -9.09
N GLY A 12 6.35 -13.23 -7.84
CA GLY A 12 5.55 -13.55 -6.65
C GLY A 12 4.21 -12.80 -6.59
N GLN A 13 4.27 -11.46 -6.60
CA GLN A 13 3.06 -10.64 -6.65
C GLN A 13 2.35 -10.67 -8.01
N GLY A 14 3.10 -10.86 -9.11
CA GLY A 14 2.53 -11.05 -10.45
C GLY A 14 1.58 -12.23 -10.51
N SER A 15 1.92 -13.32 -9.83
CA SER A 15 1.05 -14.48 -9.66
C SER A 15 -0.24 -14.13 -8.93
N THR A 16 -0.17 -13.42 -7.80
CA THR A 16 -1.35 -12.95 -7.06
C THR A 16 -2.24 -12.05 -7.93
N TRP A 17 -1.63 -11.22 -8.77
CA TRP A 17 -2.36 -10.40 -9.73
C TRP A 17 -3.10 -11.23 -10.77
N ALA A 18 -2.41 -12.20 -11.36
CA ALA A 18 -2.95 -13.10 -12.36
C ALA A 18 -4.05 -14.01 -11.82
N THR A 19 -3.98 -14.43 -10.55
CA THR A 19 -4.96 -15.35 -9.93
C THR A 19 -6.15 -14.62 -9.30
N ASP A 20 -5.91 -13.50 -8.61
CA ASP A 20 -6.90 -12.92 -7.69
C ASP A 20 -7.31 -11.49 -8.05
N ALA A 21 -6.41 -10.66 -8.57
CA ALA A 21 -6.70 -9.25 -8.83
C ALA A 21 -7.43 -9.02 -10.15
N ILE A 22 -6.86 -9.53 -11.25
CA ILE A 22 -7.34 -9.28 -12.62
C ILE A 22 -8.60 -10.10 -12.93
N PRO A 23 -8.68 -11.42 -12.65
CA PRO A 23 -9.78 -12.26 -13.14
C PRO A 23 -11.20 -11.81 -12.74
N PRO A 24 -11.46 -11.27 -11.52
CA PRO A 24 -12.77 -10.72 -11.21
C PRO A 24 -13.21 -9.60 -12.16
N ASN A 25 -12.29 -8.71 -12.54
CA ASN A 25 -12.57 -7.60 -13.46
C ASN A 25 -12.71 -8.06 -14.91
N VAL A 26 -12.10 -9.20 -15.29
CA VAL A 26 -12.34 -9.85 -16.59
C VAL A 26 -13.74 -10.46 -16.63
N ARG A 27 -14.15 -11.16 -15.57
CA ARG A 27 -15.51 -11.76 -15.47
C ARG A 27 -16.63 -10.73 -15.51
N ASP A 28 -16.34 -9.52 -15.04
CA ASP A 28 -17.27 -8.38 -15.02
C ASP A 28 -17.17 -7.50 -16.28
N ASP A 29 -16.47 -7.96 -17.32
CA ASP A 29 -16.27 -7.26 -18.60
C ASP A 29 -15.65 -5.86 -18.44
N ARG A 30 -14.92 -5.59 -17.34
CA ARG A 30 -14.20 -4.33 -17.10
C ARG A 30 -12.81 -4.33 -17.71
N ILE A 31 -12.15 -5.48 -17.70
CA ILE A 31 -10.79 -5.67 -18.22
C ILE A 31 -10.77 -6.78 -19.27
N GLU A 32 -10.02 -6.57 -20.34
CA GLU A 32 -9.58 -7.61 -21.28
C GLU A 32 -8.05 -7.65 -21.23
N VAL A 33 -7.45 -8.78 -20.85
CA VAL A 33 -5.99 -8.91 -20.88
C VAL A 33 -5.57 -9.22 -22.32
N VAL A 34 -4.74 -8.35 -22.91
CA VAL A 34 -4.32 -8.49 -24.32
C VAL A 34 -2.89 -8.97 -24.48
N ALA A 35 -2.08 -8.87 -23.44
CA ALA A 35 -0.71 -9.35 -23.41
C ALA A 35 -0.21 -9.52 -21.97
N ALA A 36 0.74 -10.44 -21.79
CA ALA A 36 1.55 -10.54 -20.58
C ALA A 36 3.04 -10.41 -20.91
N VAL A 37 3.80 -9.79 -20.01
CA VAL A 37 5.22 -9.49 -20.19
C VAL A 37 6.00 -9.98 -18.98
N ASP A 38 6.95 -10.87 -19.20
CA ASP A 38 7.94 -11.25 -18.19
C ASP A 38 9.24 -11.68 -18.89
N THR A 39 10.38 -11.29 -18.34
CA THR A 39 11.71 -11.65 -18.87
C THR A 39 12.04 -13.13 -18.70
N ASP A 40 11.40 -13.81 -17.74
CA ASP A 40 11.52 -15.23 -17.52
C ASP A 40 10.41 -15.98 -18.29
N PRO A 41 10.73 -16.68 -19.39
CA PRO A 41 9.74 -17.35 -20.22
C PRO A 41 9.00 -18.47 -19.48
N GLU A 42 9.55 -19.03 -18.40
CA GLU A 42 8.84 -20.05 -17.60
C GLU A 42 7.61 -19.44 -16.91
N ARG A 43 7.60 -18.12 -16.70
CA ARG A 43 6.47 -17.41 -16.11
C ARG A 43 5.30 -17.25 -17.07
N HIS A 44 5.51 -17.38 -18.39
CA HIS A 44 4.44 -17.24 -19.38
C HIS A 44 3.35 -18.31 -19.20
N GLU A 45 3.71 -19.50 -18.73
CA GLU A 45 2.74 -20.59 -18.44
C GLU A 45 1.69 -20.18 -17.39
N LEU A 46 2.04 -19.27 -16.46
CA LEU A 46 1.10 -18.71 -15.49
C LEU A 46 0.06 -17.82 -16.18
N ALA A 47 0.50 -16.93 -17.08
CA ALA A 47 -0.39 -16.04 -17.81
C ALA A 47 -1.33 -16.81 -18.74
N GLU A 48 -0.83 -17.84 -19.44
CA GLU A 48 -1.67 -18.71 -20.27
C GLU A 48 -2.77 -19.39 -19.43
N ARG A 49 -2.40 -19.91 -18.26
CA ARG A 49 -3.32 -20.66 -17.40
C ARG A 49 -4.34 -19.78 -16.69
N GLU A 50 -3.91 -18.67 -16.09
CA GLU A 50 -4.73 -17.86 -15.19
C GLU A 50 -5.41 -16.68 -15.90
N LEU A 51 -4.77 -16.12 -16.93
CA LEU A 51 -5.29 -14.99 -17.71
C LEU A 51 -5.89 -15.43 -19.06
N GLY A 52 -5.74 -16.70 -19.44
CA GLY A 52 -6.33 -17.26 -20.66
C GLY A 52 -5.65 -16.79 -21.95
N LEU A 53 -4.40 -16.33 -21.85
CA LEU A 53 -3.61 -15.89 -23.00
C LEU A 53 -3.05 -17.07 -23.80
N SER A 54 -2.79 -16.84 -25.07
CA SER A 54 -2.02 -17.75 -25.93
C SER A 54 -0.50 -17.47 -25.82
N PRO A 55 0.36 -18.43 -26.21
CA PRO A 55 1.82 -18.21 -26.20
C PRO A 55 2.28 -17.00 -27.03
N GLU A 56 1.50 -16.62 -28.05
CA GLU A 56 1.75 -15.48 -28.94
C GLU A 56 1.20 -14.14 -28.39
N GLU A 57 0.70 -14.15 -27.15
CA GLU A 57 0.31 -12.99 -26.35
C GLU A 57 1.22 -12.81 -25.12
N CYS A 58 2.23 -13.68 -24.99
CA CYS A 58 3.26 -13.62 -23.96
C CYS A 58 4.57 -13.10 -24.55
N TYR A 59 5.14 -12.07 -23.93
CA TYR A 59 6.28 -11.33 -24.44
C TYR A 59 7.40 -11.23 -23.40
N ALA A 60 8.63 -11.07 -23.87
CA ALA A 60 9.80 -10.84 -23.01
C ALA A 60 10.06 -9.35 -22.73
N ASP A 61 9.50 -8.46 -23.55
CA ASP A 61 9.68 -7.02 -23.46
C ASP A 61 8.38 -6.26 -23.75
N LEU A 62 8.18 -5.16 -23.02
CA LEU A 62 6.95 -4.38 -23.07
C LEU A 62 6.77 -3.63 -24.39
N GLU A 63 7.87 -3.13 -24.97
CA GLU A 63 7.82 -2.36 -26.22
C GLU A 63 7.27 -3.23 -27.37
N THR A 64 7.77 -4.45 -27.52
CA THR A 64 7.26 -5.40 -28.53
C THR A 64 5.80 -5.75 -28.26
N ALA A 65 5.44 -6.04 -27.01
CA ALA A 65 4.07 -6.35 -26.63
C ALA A 65 3.10 -5.23 -27.04
N LEU A 66 3.42 -3.97 -26.73
CA LEU A 66 2.58 -2.81 -27.07
C LEU A 66 2.52 -2.53 -28.57
N SER A 67 3.59 -2.83 -29.32
CA SER A 67 3.62 -2.67 -30.78
C SER A 67 2.68 -3.66 -31.50
N GLU A 68 2.51 -4.85 -30.95
CA GLU A 68 1.68 -5.92 -31.54
C GLU A 68 0.27 -5.96 -30.95
N ARG A 69 0.14 -5.62 -29.66
CA ARG A 69 -1.08 -5.70 -28.86
C ARG A 69 -1.37 -4.35 -28.20
N PRO A 70 -2.01 -3.41 -28.91
CA PRO A 70 -2.34 -2.12 -28.33
C PRO A 70 -3.23 -2.29 -27.10
N ALA A 71 -2.92 -1.55 -26.04
CA ALA A 71 -3.62 -1.60 -24.75
C ALA A 71 -4.02 -0.20 -24.29
N ASP A 72 -4.90 -0.13 -23.30
CA ASP A 72 -5.38 1.12 -22.68
C ASP A 72 -4.78 1.31 -21.27
N ILE A 73 -4.44 0.19 -20.60
CA ILE A 73 -3.86 0.15 -19.26
C ILE A 73 -2.60 -0.73 -19.25
N CYS A 74 -1.55 -0.28 -18.57
CA CYS A 74 -0.39 -1.08 -18.20
C CYS A 74 -0.44 -1.39 -16.70
N SER A 75 -0.47 -2.67 -16.31
CA SER A 75 -0.23 -3.05 -14.92
C SER A 75 1.23 -3.46 -14.70
N ILE A 76 1.90 -2.85 -13.73
CA ILE A 76 3.33 -3.02 -13.44
C ILE A 76 3.48 -3.75 -12.11
N VAL A 77 4.00 -4.97 -12.14
CA VAL A 77 4.16 -5.87 -10.98
C VAL A 77 5.57 -6.48 -11.00
N THR A 78 6.55 -5.64 -11.32
CA THR A 78 7.97 -5.98 -11.43
C THR A 78 8.74 -5.52 -10.18
N PRO A 79 10.05 -5.79 -10.06
CA PRO A 79 10.85 -5.22 -8.97
C PRO A 79 10.89 -3.68 -9.04
N PRO A 80 10.93 -2.96 -7.89
CA PRO A 80 10.79 -1.50 -7.85
C PRO A 80 11.80 -0.72 -8.70
N SER A 81 13.03 -1.21 -8.79
CA SER A 81 14.10 -0.59 -9.60
C SER A 81 13.82 -0.56 -11.10
N THR A 82 12.80 -1.30 -11.55
CA THR A 82 12.37 -1.33 -12.96
C THR A 82 11.15 -0.46 -13.24
N HIS A 83 10.43 -0.03 -12.20
CA HIS A 83 9.14 0.66 -12.36
C HIS A 83 9.25 1.92 -13.24
N GLU A 84 10.26 2.77 -13.01
CA GLU A 84 10.43 4.02 -13.76
C GLU A 84 10.55 3.77 -15.27
N ALA A 85 11.39 2.82 -15.70
CA ALA A 85 11.57 2.49 -17.11
C ALA A 85 10.29 1.89 -17.75
N VAL A 86 9.54 1.09 -16.98
CA VAL A 86 8.28 0.50 -17.44
C VAL A 86 7.19 1.57 -17.57
N VAL A 87 7.14 2.52 -16.62
CA VAL A 87 6.25 3.71 -16.67
C VAL A 87 6.55 4.54 -17.91
N GLU A 88 7.82 4.87 -18.17
CA GLU A 88 8.21 5.64 -19.36
C GLU A 88 7.74 4.97 -20.65
N THR A 89 7.94 3.66 -20.76
CA THR A 89 7.49 2.87 -21.91
C THR A 89 5.96 2.92 -22.04
N ALA A 90 5.22 2.71 -20.95
CA ALA A 90 3.76 2.77 -20.97
C ALA A 90 3.22 4.15 -21.38
N LEU A 91 3.81 5.23 -20.85
CA LEU A 91 3.43 6.61 -21.18
C LEU A 91 3.72 6.95 -22.65
N ALA A 92 4.83 6.45 -23.22
CA ALA A 92 5.16 6.64 -24.63
C ALA A 92 4.13 6.02 -25.58
N HIS A 93 3.38 5.02 -25.12
CA HIS A 93 2.27 4.40 -25.85
C HIS A 93 0.88 4.94 -25.45
N ASP A 94 0.83 6.02 -24.66
CA ASP A 94 -0.40 6.72 -24.24
C ASP A 94 -1.29 5.91 -23.25
N LEU A 95 -0.69 5.05 -22.40
CA LEU A 95 -1.43 4.19 -21.47
C LEU A 95 -1.68 4.84 -20.10
N HIS A 96 -2.78 4.44 -19.46
CA HIS A 96 -2.97 4.59 -18.02
C HIS A 96 -2.22 3.49 -17.26
N ILE A 97 -1.80 3.74 -16.02
CA ILE A 97 -0.88 2.86 -15.29
C ILE A 97 -1.46 2.44 -13.94
N ILE A 98 -1.31 1.16 -13.59
CA ILE A 98 -1.57 0.64 -12.25
C ILE A 98 -0.34 -0.14 -11.79
N SER A 99 0.32 0.28 -10.72
CA SER A 99 1.65 -0.25 -10.36
C SER A 99 1.68 -0.80 -8.95
N GLU A 100 2.44 -1.88 -8.75
CA GLU A 100 2.84 -2.30 -7.42
C GLU A 100 3.60 -1.22 -6.67
N LYS A 101 3.50 -1.30 -5.35
CA LYS A 101 4.29 -0.51 -4.40
C LYS A 101 5.73 -1.04 -4.32
N PRO A 102 6.69 -0.21 -3.89
CA PRO A 102 6.65 1.27 -3.88
C PRO A 102 6.60 1.86 -5.30
N ILE A 103 6.35 3.17 -5.43
CA ILE A 103 6.30 3.85 -6.75
C ILE A 103 7.59 3.56 -7.55
N ALA A 104 8.74 3.73 -6.90
CA ALA A 104 10.06 3.35 -7.37
C ALA A 104 10.95 2.96 -6.17
N ASP A 105 12.20 2.58 -6.44
CA ASP A 105 13.17 2.20 -5.41
C ASP A 105 13.81 3.39 -4.65
N THR A 106 13.68 4.62 -5.17
CA THR A 106 14.07 5.85 -4.45
C THR A 106 12.97 6.90 -4.44
N LEU A 107 13.08 7.88 -3.54
CA LEU A 107 12.14 8.99 -3.48
C LEU A 107 12.24 9.88 -4.72
N GLU A 108 13.45 10.18 -5.22
CA GLU A 108 13.68 10.96 -6.44
C GLU A 108 13.08 10.26 -7.66
N ALA A 109 13.27 8.94 -7.78
CA ALA A 109 12.65 8.16 -8.84
C ALA A 109 11.12 8.18 -8.75
N SER A 110 10.59 8.12 -7.53
CA SER A 110 9.14 8.22 -7.29
C SER A 110 8.58 9.58 -7.70
N VAL A 111 9.32 10.67 -7.43
CA VAL A 111 8.97 12.02 -7.88
C VAL A 111 8.99 12.11 -9.41
N ARG A 112 10.07 11.67 -10.08
CA ARG A 112 10.16 11.68 -11.55
C ARG A 112 9.02 10.90 -12.19
N VAL A 113 8.64 9.76 -11.62
CA VAL A 113 7.49 8.97 -12.08
C VAL A 113 6.19 9.77 -11.97
N ALA A 114 5.92 10.39 -10.81
CA ALA A 114 4.72 11.20 -10.62
C ALA A 114 4.64 12.35 -11.62
N GLU A 115 5.74 13.08 -11.81
CA GLU A 115 5.83 14.21 -12.74
C GLU A 115 5.63 13.78 -14.19
N LYS A 116 6.25 12.68 -14.64
CA LYS A 116 6.05 12.14 -16.00
C LYS A 116 4.60 11.74 -16.26
N VAL A 117 3.93 11.17 -15.26
CA VAL A 117 2.51 10.79 -15.36
C VAL A 117 1.62 12.02 -15.50
N ASP A 118 1.86 13.06 -14.69
CA ASP A 118 1.13 14.33 -14.76
C ASP A 118 1.35 15.04 -16.11
N GLU A 119 2.60 15.13 -16.56
CA GLU A 119 2.97 15.72 -17.86
C GLU A 119 2.30 15.01 -19.04
N ALA A 120 2.17 13.68 -18.97
CA ALA A 120 1.47 12.88 -19.98
C ALA A 120 -0.06 13.02 -19.92
N GLY A 121 -0.60 13.66 -18.87
CA GLY A 121 -2.04 13.74 -18.62
C GLY A 121 -2.68 12.37 -18.40
N LYS A 122 -1.90 11.41 -17.86
CA LYS A 122 -2.35 10.04 -17.60
C LYS A 122 -2.65 9.85 -16.12
N LYS A 123 -3.40 8.78 -15.85
CA LYS A 123 -3.78 8.35 -14.51
C LYS A 123 -2.84 7.23 -14.11
N MET A 124 -2.27 7.34 -12.91
CA MET A 124 -1.50 6.27 -12.29
C MET A 124 -2.04 5.95 -10.90
N GLY A 125 -2.43 4.68 -10.71
CA GLY A 125 -2.75 4.11 -9.42
C GLY A 125 -1.59 3.31 -8.85
N VAL A 126 -1.38 3.35 -7.54
CA VAL A 126 -0.38 2.55 -6.84
C VAL A 126 -1.08 1.61 -5.86
N THR A 127 -0.60 0.37 -5.77
CA THR A 127 -1.37 -0.72 -5.15
C THR A 127 -1.15 -0.82 -3.65
N MET A 128 -1.66 0.18 -2.93
CA MET A 128 -1.80 0.11 -1.46
C MET A 128 -3.00 -0.76 -1.08
N SER A 129 -2.93 -2.04 -1.41
CA SER A 129 -4.01 -3.03 -1.34
C SER A 129 -4.68 -3.12 0.03
N HIS A 130 -3.96 -2.82 1.11
CA HIS A 130 -4.46 -2.83 2.48
C HIS A 130 -5.59 -1.81 2.72
N ARG A 131 -5.56 -0.65 2.05
CA ARG A 131 -6.67 0.33 2.08
C ARG A 131 -7.97 -0.22 1.50
N PHE A 132 -7.87 -1.24 0.67
CA PHE A 132 -8.98 -1.88 -0.03
C PHE A 132 -9.38 -3.21 0.62
N ASP A 133 -8.79 -3.60 1.76
CA ASP A 133 -9.31 -4.71 2.57
C ASP A 133 -10.57 -4.28 3.31
N ARG A 134 -11.49 -5.23 3.52
CA ARG A 134 -12.86 -4.98 3.95
C ARG A 134 -12.93 -4.29 5.30
N ASP A 135 -12.16 -4.78 6.25
CA ASP A 135 -12.11 -4.27 7.62
C ASP A 135 -11.42 -2.91 7.68
N LYS A 136 -10.37 -2.69 6.88
CA LYS A 136 -9.65 -1.40 6.82
C LYS A 136 -10.50 -0.31 6.19
N ALA A 137 -11.19 -0.61 5.08
CA ALA A 137 -12.13 0.32 4.47
C ALA A 137 -13.33 0.64 5.37
N THR A 138 -13.79 -0.34 6.15
CA THR A 138 -14.84 -0.13 7.17
C THR A 138 -14.32 0.76 8.30
N PHE A 139 -13.12 0.48 8.80
CA PHE A 139 -12.45 1.26 9.84
C PHE A 139 -12.23 2.72 9.40
N GLN A 140 -11.73 2.95 8.18
CA GLN A 140 -11.56 4.29 7.64
C GLN A 140 -12.86 5.10 7.66
N ARG A 141 -13.96 4.54 7.11
CA ARG A 141 -15.28 5.20 7.17
C ARG A 141 -15.74 5.44 8.60
N ALA A 142 -15.45 4.51 9.49
CA ALA A 142 -15.82 4.64 10.89
C ALA A 142 -15.11 5.78 11.61
N VAL A 143 -13.84 6.03 11.27
CA VAL A 143 -13.08 7.17 11.75
C VAL A 143 -13.61 8.48 11.13
N GLU A 144 -13.88 8.50 9.82
CA GLU A 144 -14.46 9.66 9.13
C GLU A 144 -15.81 10.09 9.76
N ASP A 145 -16.68 9.11 10.06
CA ASP A 145 -17.95 9.35 10.75
C ASP A 145 -17.78 9.85 12.20
N ALA A 146 -16.70 9.45 12.88
CA ALA A 146 -16.41 9.83 14.26
C ALA A 146 -15.92 11.29 14.38
N GLY A 147 -15.41 11.86 13.28
CA GLY A 147 -14.98 13.25 13.19
C GLY A 147 -13.46 13.42 13.36
N PRO A 148 -13.00 14.64 13.71
CA PRO A 148 -11.57 14.95 13.77
C PRO A 148 -10.80 14.03 14.72
N VAL A 149 -9.65 13.56 14.24
CA VAL A 149 -8.72 12.68 14.95
C VAL A 149 -7.76 13.51 15.80
N ASP A 150 -7.52 13.10 17.04
CA ASP A 150 -6.44 13.64 17.89
C ASP A 150 -5.14 12.83 17.71
N TYR A 151 -5.25 11.50 17.84
CA TYR A 151 -4.11 10.62 17.56
C TYR A 151 -4.51 9.24 17.05
N LEU A 152 -3.54 8.59 16.39
CA LEU A 152 -3.66 7.27 15.81
C LEU A 152 -2.61 6.32 16.39
N THR A 153 -2.94 5.03 16.48
CA THR A 153 -1.94 3.97 16.71
C THR A 153 -2.16 2.81 15.76
N ALA A 154 -1.08 2.26 15.22
CA ALA A 154 -1.11 1.01 14.45
C ALA A 154 -0.08 0.03 15.02
N ARG A 155 -0.45 -1.25 15.07
CA ARG A 155 0.41 -2.32 15.54
C ARG A 155 0.34 -3.53 14.62
N TYR A 156 1.51 -4.03 14.29
CA TYR A 156 1.72 -5.29 13.59
C TYR A 156 2.74 -6.13 14.35
N THR A 157 2.37 -7.36 14.73
CA THR A 157 3.32 -8.31 15.32
C THR A 157 3.13 -9.71 14.74
N GLY A 158 4.13 -10.14 13.96
CA GLY A 158 4.23 -11.46 13.35
C GLY A 158 5.37 -12.28 13.97
N ASN A 159 5.17 -13.59 13.99
CA ASN A 159 6.25 -14.56 14.17
C ASN A 159 6.61 -15.14 12.80
N VAL A 160 7.46 -14.41 12.08
CA VAL A 160 8.03 -14.76 10.78
C VAL A 160 9.56 -14.66 10.84
N ARG A 161 10.14 -14.96 12.01
CA ARG A 161 11.57 -14.79 12.28
C ARG A 161 12.49 -15.81 11.59
N GLU A 162 11.92 -16.86 10.99
CA GLU A 162 12.67 -17.91 10.29
C GLU A 162 12.67 -17.65 8.78
N ARG A 163 13.78 -17.97 8.10
CA ARG A 163 13.96 -17.82 6.64
C ARG A 163 13.33 -18.97 5.87
N ASP A 164 12.03 -19.14 6.02
CA ASP A 164 11.26 -20.23 5.40
C ASP A 164 9.88 -19.84 4.88
N PHE A 165 9.51 -18.55 5.03
CA PHE A 165 8.19 -18.03 4.72
C PHE A 165 8.17 -17.23 3.42
N TYR A 166 9.14 -16.34 3.20
CA TYR A 166 9.24 -15.51 2.00
C TYR A 166 10.33 -15.99 1.02
N ALA A 167 10.42 -15.36 -0.14
CA ALA A 167 11.57 -15.51 -1.02
C ALA A 167 12.81 -14.84 -0.41
N ASP A 168 14.00 -15.36 -0.71
CA ASP A 168 15.27 -14.95 -0.11
C ASP A 168 15.48 -13.42 -0.13
N TYR A 169 15.13 -12.77 -1.24
CA TYR A 169 15.32 -11.32 -1.37
C TYR A 169 14.65 -10.51 -0.26
N VAL A 170 13.50 -10.96 0.28
CA VAL A 170 12.78 -10.25 1.36
C VAL A 170 13.60 -10.27 2.65
N TYR A 171 14.28 -11.37 2.93
CA TYR A 171 15.14 -11.52 4.10
C TYR A 171 16.48 -10.78 3.95
N GLU A 172 16.89 -10.52 2.71
CA GLU A 172 18.13 -9.78 2.36
C GLU A 172 17.92 -8.25 2.30
N MET A 173 16.67 -7.76 2.39
CA MET A 173 16.36 -6.32 2.34
C MET A 173 16.88 -5.59 3.59
N GLU A 174 17.68 -4.54 3.39
CA GLU A 174 18.25 -3.71 4.47
C GLU A 174 17.19 -3.05 5.36
N ASN A 175 16.13 -2.51 4.76
CA ASN A 175 15.02 -1.84 5.44
C ASN A 175 13.72 -2.67 5.30
N MET A 176 13.81 -3.98 5.56
CA MET A 176 12.72 -4.95 5.32
C MET A 176 11.38 -4.50 5.92
N LEU A 177 11.36 -4.09 7.20
CA LEU A 177 10.13 -3.66 7.86
C LEU A 177 9.51 -2.46 7.14
N LEU A 178 10.30 -1.41 6.88
CA LEU A 178 9.80 -0.13 6.39
C LEU A 178 9.33 -0.22 4.93
N LEU A 179 10.09 -0.94 4.09
CA LEU A 179 9.83 -1.04 2.66
C LEU A 179 8.78 -2.08 2.27
N ASP A 180 8.71 -3.21 2.99
CA ASP A 180 7.78 -4.28 2.61
C ASP A 180 6.45 -4.22 3.36
N GLY A 181 6.52 -4.13 4.70
CA GLY A 181 5.34 -4.22 5.57
C GLY A 181 4.76 -2.87 5.97
N ALA A 182 5.57 -2.06 6.65
CA ALA A 182 5.12 -0.83 7.31
C ALA A 182 4.58 0.20 6.31
N ILE A 183 5.06 0.22 5.07
CA ILE A 183 4.52 1.02 3.97
C ILE A 183 2.99 1.02 3.91
N HIS A 184 2.34 -0.14 4.09
CA HIS A 184 0.89 -0.23 4.09
C HIS A 184 0.25 0.36 5.35
N HIS A 185 0.87 0.16 6.52
CA HIS A 185 0.37 0.67 7.79
C HIS A 185 0.55 2.19 7.91
N LEU A 186 1.69 2.70 7.46
CA LEU A 186 2.01 4.12 7.41
C LEU A 186 1.12 4.84 6.40
N ASP A 187 0.84 4.24 5.24
CA ASP A 187 -0.13 4.75 4.27
C ASP A 187 -1.56 4.83 4.85
N ILE A 188 -2.01 3.81 5.59
CA ILE A 188 -3.30 3.87 6.30
C ILE A 188 -3.30 5.00 7.33
N LEU A 189 -2.26 5.10 8.17
CA LEU A 189 -2.16 6.17 9.17
C LEU A 189 -2.20 7.56 8.52
N ALA A 190 -1.45 7.76 7.44
CA ALA A 190 -1.44 9.02 6.68
C ALA A 190 -2.82 9.33 6.10
N SER A 191 -3.51 8.31 5.55
CA SER A 191 -4.85 8.49 4.99
C SER A 191 -5.92 8.85 6.03
N LEU A 192 -5.77 8.38 7.28
CA LEU A 192 -6.70 8.68 8.38
C LEU A 192 -6.46 10.06 8.98
N ALA A 193 -5.21 10.54 8.96
CA ALA A 193 -4.88 11.90 9.38
C ALA A 193 -5.35 12.94 8.36
N ASP A 194 -5.42 12.58 7.06
CA ASP A 194 -5.87 13.45 5.96
C ASP A 194 -5.18 14.84 5.96
N SER A 195 -3.91 14.85 6.32
CA SER A 195 -3.06 16.04 6.43
C SER A 195 -1.62 15.68 6.04
N PRO A 196 -0.83 16.62 5.51
CA PRO A 196 0.60 16.38 5.28
C PRO A 196 1.31 15.98 6.57
N CYS A 197 2.16 14.95 6.50
CA CYS A 197 3.06 14.61 7.59
C CYS A 197 4.24 15.58 7.57
N GLU A 198 4.51 16.25 8.68
CA GLU A 198 5.61 17.21 8.79
C GLU A 198 6.88 16.56 9.33
N ARG A 199 6.74 15.62 10.27
CA ARG A 199 7.89 15.07 10.99
C ARG A 199 7.73 13.60 11.31
N VAL A 200 8.79 12.84 11.03
CA VAL A 200 8.91 11.42 11.37
C VAL A 200 10.11 11.21 12.28
N TYR A 201 9.94 10.34 13.29
CA TYR A 201 11.05 9.76 14.04
C TYR A 201 10.91 8.24 14.04
N ALA A 202 11.97 7.51 13.71
CA ALA A 202 11.98 6.06 13.65
C ALA A 202 13.18 5.45 14.36
N GLU A 203 12.94 4.31 14.98
CA GLU A 203 13.99 3.39 15.46
C GLU A 203 13.68 2.01 14.89
N THR A 204 14.64 1.42 14.19
CA THR A 204 14.52 0.07 13.60
C THR A 204 15.70 -0.79 14.02
N TRP A 205 15.47 -2.11 14.08
CA TRP A 205 16.50 -3.09 14.44
C TRP A 205 16.09 -4.50 14.02
N THR A 206 17.06 -5.42 14.08
CA THR A 206 16.84 -6.87 13.96
C THR A 206 17.11 -7.58 15.28
N PRO A 207 16.12 -8.30 15.86
CA PRO A 207 16.35 -9.14 17.03
C PRO A 207 17.36 -10.26 16.74
N GLU A 208 18.12 -10.70 17.76
CA GLU A 208 19.16 -11.74 17.61
C GLU A 208 18.61 -13.08 17.09
N GLU A 209 17.36 -13.41 17.42
CA GLU A 209 16.69 -14.64 17.00
C GLU A 209 16.08 -14.58 15.60
N ALA A 210 16.22 -13.46 14.89
CA ALA A 210 15.61 -13.25 13.58
C ALA A 210 16.62 -13.54 12.46
N ASP A 211 16.21 -14.33 11.46
CA ASP A 211 16.99 -14.65 10.27
C ASP A 211 16.72 -13.63 9.14
N TYR A 212 17.07 -12.37 9.42
CA TYR A 212 16.99 -11.24 8.49
C TYR A 212 18.34 -10.53 8.44
N ASP A 213 18.75 -10.11 7.24
CA ASP A 213 20.00 -9.37 7.05
C ASP A 213 19.83 -7.88 7.38
N GLY A 214 18.61 -7.36 7.19
CA GLY A 214 18.22 -5.98 7.51
C GLY A 214 17.09 -5.88 8.52
N ASP A 215 16.75 -4.64 8.89
CA ASP A 215 15.86 -4.32 9.99
C ASP A 215 14.42 -4.78 9.75
N CYS A 216 13.95 -5.70 10.59
CA CYS A 216 12.62 -6.33 10.51
C CYS A 216 11.69 -5.98 11.69
N THR A 217 12.16 -5.14 12.62
CA THR A 217 11.42 -4.64 13.79
C THR A 217 11.63 -3.14 13.95
N GLY A 218 10.62 -2.40 14.43
CA GLY A 218 10.74 -0.96 14.58
C GLY A 218 9.54 -0.24 15.18
N PHE A 219 9.81 0.99 15.60
CA PHE A 219 8.82 1.98 16.03
C PHE A 219 8.91 3.23 15.17
N VAL A 220 7.76 3.81 14.81
CA VAL A 220 7.70 5.06 14.06
C VAL A 220 6.72 6.02 14.73
N THR A 221 7.12 7.27 14.92
CA THR A 221 6.28 8.37 15.41
C THR A 221 6.09 9.40 14.31
N LEU A 222 4.84 9.79 14.05
CA LEU A 222 4.48 10.74 13.00
C LEU A 222 3.78 11.96 13.60
N HIS A 223 4.06 13.13 13.04
CA HIS A 223 3.40 14.39 13.33
C HIS A 223 2.84 14.99 12.05
N PHE A 224 1.55 15.34 12.06
CA PHE A 224 0.85 15.92 10.92
C PHE A 224 0.59 17.42 11.13
N ALA A 225 0.47 18.15 10.02
CA ALA A 225 0.33 19.62 10.01
C ALA A 225 -0.94 20.14 10.72
N ASP A 226 -2.01 19.37 10.73
CA ASP A 226 -3.26 19.66 11.45
C ASP A 226 -3.14 19.47 12.99
N GLY A 227 -2.03 18.92 13.46
CA GLY A 227 -1.76 18.61 14.87
C GLY A 227 -1.99 17.15 15.23
N THR A 228 -2.53 16.33 14.33
CA THR A 228 -2.71 14.88 14.51
C THR A 228 -1.34 14.22 14.77
N ARG A 229 -1.32 13.23 15.65
CA ARG A 229 -0.12 12.42 15.94
C ARG A 229 -0.39 10.95 15.67
N ALA A 230 0.61 10.21 15.22
CA ALA A 230 0.48 8.77 15.08
C ALA A 230 1.69 8.02 15.64
N GLN A 231 1.45 6.79 16.11
CA GLN A 231 2.49 5.86 16.53
C GLN A 231 2.30 4.50 15.85
N TYR A 232 3.38 3.96 15.33
CA TYR A 232 3.44 2.64 14.73
C TYR A 232 4.42 1.74 15.48
N GLU A 233 4.00 0.50 15.71
CA GLU A 233 4.82 -0.61 16.17
C GLU A 233 4.73 -1.72 15.12
N GLY A 234 5.88 -2.17 14.61
CA GLY A 234 5.96 -3.24 13.62
C GLY A 234 7.05 -4.24 13.96
N SER A 235 6.73 -5.52 13.88
CA SER A 235 7.72 -6.59 14.05
C SER A 235 7.34 -7.83 13.25
N TYR A 236 8.26 -8.31 12.41
CA TYR A 236 8.20 -9.64 11.81
C TYR A 236 8.81 -10.72 12.70
N ALA A 237 9.54 -10.33 13.74
CA ALA A 237 10.44 -11.21 14.48
C ALA A 237 9.96 -11.56 15.90
N ASN A 238 8.67 -11.35 16.21
CA ASN A 238 8.16 -11.62 17.55
C ASN A 238 8.11 -13.12 17.86
N ALA A 239 8.25 -13.46 19.15
CA ALA A 239 8.14 -14.85 19.61
C ALA A 239 6.76 -15.48 19.35
N THR A 240 5.72 -14.66 19.17
CA THR A 240 4.36 -15.10 18.82
C THR A 240 3.65 -14.03 18.00
N THR A 241 2.76 -14.46 17.11
CA THR A 241 1.88 -13.56 16.36
C THR A 241 0.70 -13.16 17.24
N LEU A 242 0.56 -11.87 17.56
CA LEU A 242 -0.61 -11.35 18.29
C LEU A 242 -1.61 -10.66 17.37
N ASN A 243 -1.11 -9.90 16.40
CA ASN A 243 -1.83 -9.06 15.45
C ASN A 243 -1.02 -9.04 14.14
N GLY A 244 -0.97 -10.19 13.48
CA GLY A 244 -0.19 -10.40 12.25
C GLY A 244 -0.88 -9.89 10.99
N TRP A 245 -0.36 -10.29 9.83
CA TRP A 245 -0.78 -9.73 8.54
C TRP A 245 -2.26 -9.99 8.25
N GLY A 246 -2.99 -8.95 7.87
CA GLY A 246 -4.44 -8.93 7.72
C GLY A 246 -5.23 -8.94 9.03
N HIS A 247 -4.58 -8.97 10.20
CA HIS A 247 -5.18 -8.98 11.53
C HIS A 247 -4.53 -7.95 12.47
N GLU A 248 -4.02 -6.88 11.89
CA GLU A 248 -3.38 -5.77 12.58
C GLU A 248 -4.34 -5.08 13.55
N GLN A 249 -3.77 -4.32 14.48
CA GLN A 249 -4.54 -3.46 15.37
C GLN A 249 -4.36 -2.01 14.93
N PHE A 250 -5.46 -1.30 14.70
CA PHE A 250 -5.49 0.15 14.52
C PHE A 250 -6.42 0.77 15.56
N ARG A 251 -6.07 1.97 16.03
CA ARG A 251 -6.93 2.78 16.89
C ARG A 251 -6.87 4.23 16.44
N ALA A 252 -8.03 4.87 16.37
CA ALA A 252 -8.15 6.30 16.23
C ALA A 252 -8.86 6.87 17.46
N GLU A 253 -8.22 7.83 18.10
CA GLU A 253 -8.87 8.66 19.11
C GLU A 253 -9.43 9.90 18.43
N CYS A 254 -10.75 10.06 18.48
CA CYS A 254 -11.47 11.22 17.97
C CYS A 254 -12.04 12.03 19.14
N ALA A 255 -12.62 13.19 18.86
CA ALA A 255 -13.10 14.10 19.91
C ALA A 255 -14.06 13.47 20.93
N ASP A 256 -15.03 12.68 20.45
CA ASP A 256 -16.10 12.09 21.28
C ASP A 256 -16.18 10.56 21.15
N GLN A 257 -15.25 9.94 20.40
CA GLN A 257 -15.27 8.51 20.11
C GLN A 257 -13.85 7.94 19.99
N THR A 258 -13.67 6.70 20.45
CA THR A 258 -12.51 5.88 20.08
C THR A 258 -12.97 4.83 19.09
N VAL A 259 -12.31 4.72 17.93
CA VAL A 259 -12.56 3.65 16.96
C VAL A 259 -11.40 2.68 17.01
N VAL A 260 -11.69 1.38 17.12
CA VAL A 260 -10.68 0.32 17.17
C VAL A 260 -10.96 -0.69 16.06
N LEU A 261 -9.93 -0.99 15.29
CA LEU A 261 -9.87 -2.18 14.46
C LEU A 261 -8.89 -3.16 15.11
N ASP A 262 -9.34 -4.36 15.45
CA ASP A 262 -8.47 -5.41 15.98
C ASP A 262 -8.89 -6.76 15.40
N ARG A 263 -7.95 -7.47 14.76
CA ARG A 263 -8.19 -8.79 14.14
C ARG A 263 -9.39 -8.86 13.20
N ARG A 264 -9.62 -7.79 12.42
CA ARG A 264 -10.74 -7.61 11.46
C ARG A 264 -12.08 -7.23 12.08
N ASP A 265 -12.18 -7.10 13.40
CA ASP A 265 -13.35 -6.57 14.07
C ASP A 265 -13.20 -5.05 14.25
N VAL A 266 -14.24 -4.29 13.88
CA VAL A 266 -14.29 -2.84 14.06
C VAL A 266 -15.29 -2.53 15.19
N GLU A 267 -14.83 -1.79 16.19
CA GLU A 267 -15.62 -1.33 17.33
C GLU A 267 -15.52 0.20 17.47
N ARG A 268 -16.60 0.84 17.93
CA ARG A 268 -16.64 2.25 18.35
C ARG A 268 -17.00 2.33 19.83
N PHE A 269 -16.37 3.25 20.55
CA PHE A 269 -16.62 3.54 21.96
C PHE A 269 -16.98 5.02 22.08
N HIS A 270 -18.10 5.36 22.72
CA HIS A 270 -18.52 6.76 22.86
C HIS A 270 -18.06 7.36 24.19
N ALA A 271 -17.71 8.64 24.18
CA ALA A 271 -17.33 9.37 25.38
C ALA A 271 -18.43 9.36 26.46
N GLU A 272 -19.71 9.28 26.07
CA GLU A 272 -20.85 9.23 26.98
C GLU A 272 -21.00 7.89 27.72
N ASP A 273 -20.39 6.81 27.22
CA ASP A 273 -20.43 5.49 27.83
C ASP A 273 -19.52 5.39 29.08
N TYR A 274 -18.70 6.41 29.32
CA TYR A 274 -17.85 6.47 30.51
C TYR A 274 -18.60 6.99 31.74
N HIS A 275 -18.74 6.12 32.75
CA HIS A 275 -19.31 6.48 34.03
C HIS A 275 -18.31 7.26 34.91
N THR A 276 -18.78 8.34 35.55
CA THR A 276 -18.01 9.08 36.55
C THR A 276 -17.73 8.20 37.77
N GLY A 277 -16.45 7.90 38.02
CA GLY A 277 -16.00 7.09 39.16
C GLY A 277 -14.55 7.39 39.56
N ASN A 278 -13.98 6.60 40.47
CA ASN A 278 -12.55 6.68 40.76
C ASN A 278 -11.74 6.11 39.57
N PHE A 279 -10.45 6.44 39.48
CA PHE A 279 -9.57 5.99 38.37
C PHE A 279 -9.62 4.48 38.13
N GLU A 280 -9.83 3.68 39.18
CA GLU A 280 -9.91 2.21 39.12
C GLU A 280 -11.23 1.67 38.51
N SER A 281 -12.25 2.50 38.41
CA SER A 281 -13.57 2.14 37.86
C SER A 281 -13.78 2.59 36.40
N ILE A 282 -12.78 3.22 35.80
CA ILE A 282 -12.77 3.59 34.38
C ILE A 282 -12.45 2.32 33.58
N GLY A 283 -13.49 1.67 33.05
CA GLY A 283 -13.38 0.50 32.16
C GLY A 283 -13.42 0.87 30.67
N LYS A 284 -13.28 -0.13 29.78
CA LYS A 284 -13.34 0.04 28.31
C LYS A 284 -14.66 0.65 27.80
N GLY A 285 -15.75 0.59 28.59
CA GLY A 285 -17.12 0.85 28.13
C GLY A 285 -17.70 -0.35 27.37
N ASP A 286 -18.98 -0.28 27.02
CA ASP A 286 -19.63 -1.25 26.13
C ASP A 286 -19.43 -0.76 24.68
N GLY A 287 -18.54 -1.39 23.92
CA GLY A 287 -18.28 -1.00 22.53
C GLY A 287 -19.42 -1.38 21.58
N GLU A 288 -19.70 -0.53 20.61
CA GLU A 288 -20.58 -0.84 19.49
C GLU A 288 -19.78 -1.49 18.36
N SER A 289 -20.17 -2.70 17.95
CA SER A 289 -19.59 -3.33 16.76
C SER A 289 -20.09 -2.63 15.48
N VAL A 290 -19.15 -2.22 14.63
CA VAL A 290 -19.44 -1.63 13.32
C VAL A 290 -19.56 -2.74 12.28
N PRO A 291 -20.71 -2.87 11.59
CA PRO A 291 -20.86 -3.86 10.53
C PRO A 291 -19.86 -3.65 9.40
N LEU A 292 -19.15 -4.70 9.04
CA LEU A 292 -18.19 -4.67 7.93
C LEU A 292 -18.90 -4.38 6.61
N ALA A 293 -18.40 -3.39 5.86
CA ALA A 293 -18.93 -2.99 4.57
C ALA A 293 -19.07 -4.21 3.61
N GLU A 294 -20.09 -4.22 2.77
CA GLU A 294 -20.34 -5.29 1.80
C GLU A 294 -20.11 -4.80 0.38
N ARG A 295 -19.38 -5.59 -0.41
CA ARG A 295 -19.06 -5.32 -1.81
C ARG A 295 -18.80 -6.62 -2.58
N PRO A 296 -18.92 -6.61 -3.92
CA PRO A 296 -18.56 -7.75 -4.76
C PRO A 296 -17.08 -8.11 -4.67
N HIS A 297 -16.21 -7.10 -4.74
CA HIS A 297 -14.75 -7.25 -4.77
C HIS A 297 -14.07 -6.49 -3.65
N TRP A 298 -12.87 -6.95 -3.29
CA TRP A 298 -11.99 -6.37 -2.27
C TRP A 298 -10.53 -6.40 -2.75
N LYS A 299 -9.64 -5.74 -2.01
CA LYS A 299 -8.20 -5.66 -2.30
C LYS A 299 -7.95 -5.19 -3.74
N ASN A 300 -6.97 -5.78 -4.43
CA ASN A 300 -6.55 -5.37 -5.77
C ASN A 300 -7.68 -5.47 -6.81
N ALA A 301 -8.61 -6.40 -6.68
CA ALA A 301 -9.75 -6.49 -7.59
C ALA A 301 -10.66 -5.24 -7.48
N TRP A 302 -10.92 -4.77 -6.27
CA TRP A 302 -11.64 -3.51 -6.06
C TRP A 302 -10.81 -2.29 -6.49
N LEU A 303 -9.49 -2.32 -6.24
CA LEU A 303 -8.58 -1.26 -6.67
C LEU A 303 -8.62 -1.05 -8.19
N ILE A 304 -8.58 -2.12 -8.98
CA ILE A 304 -8.72 -2.08 -10.45
C ILE A 304 -10.08 -1.50 -10.85
N GLU A 305 -11.16 -1.87 -10.15
CA GLU A 305 -12.50 -1.30 -10.37
C GLU A 305 -12.48 0.22 -10.18
N GLN A 306 -11.94 0.73 -9.06
CA GLN A 306 -11.85 2.17 -8.81
C GLN A 306 -10.96 2.87 -9.82
N PHE A 307 -9.88 2.23 -10.26
CA PHE A 307 -9.00 2.79 -11.28
C PHE A 307 -9.74 2.98 -12.61
N CYS A 308 -10.50 1.97 -13.04
CA CYS A 308 -11.33 2.08 -14.25
C CYS A 308 -12.43 3.14 -14.10
N ASP A 309 -13.06 3.26 -12.92
CA ASP A 309 -14.07 4.30 -12.64
C ASP A 309 -13.44 5.70 -12.71
N TRP A 310 -12.22 5.85 -12.18
CA TRP A 310 -11.47 7.10 -12.29
C TRP A 310 -11.18 7.41 -13.76
N ILE A 311 -10.72 6.44 -14.56
CA ILE A 311 -10.49 6.62 -16.01
C ILE A 311 -11.77 7.13 -16.71
N ASP A 312 -12.93 6.53 -16.41
CA ASP A 312 -14.26 6.90 -16.93
C ASP A 312 -14.73 8.32 -16.52
N GLY A 313 -13.98 9.03 -15.67
CA GLY A 313 -14.26 10.40 -15.23
C GLY A 313 -14.89 10.48 -13.83
N GLY A 314 -14.89 9.38 -13.08
CA GLY A 314 -15.23 9.36 -11.66
C GLY A 314 -14.17 10.04 -10.78
N GLU A 315 -14.38 9.97 -9.47
CA GLU A 315 -13.45 10.53 -8.49
C GLU A 315 -12.05 9.90 -8.62
N PRO A 316 -10.98 10.68 -8.39
CA PRO A 316 -9.64 10.15 -8.29
C PRO A 316 -9.55 9.02 -7.27
N MET A 317 -8.88 7.93 -7.65
CA MET A 317 -8.67 6.85 -6.69
C MET A 317 -7.83 7.35 -5.51
N PRO A 318 -8.11 6.92 -4.27
CA PRO A 318 -7.42 7.43 -3.09
C PRO A 318 -5.92 7.12 -3.04
N THR A 319 -5.46 6.17 -3.86
CA THR A 319 -4.06 5.74 -3.96
C THR A 319 -3.50 6.07 -5.35
N ASN A 320 -3.88 7.22 -5.90
CA ASN A 320 -3.21 7.79 -7.06
C ASN A 320 -1.74 8.13 -6.72
N VAL A 321 -0.90 8.27 -7.75
CA VAL A 321 0.54 8.48 -7.58
C VAL A 321 0.90 9.67 -6.69
N ASP A 322 0.19 10.79 -6.78
CA ASP A 322 0.46 11.97 -5.96
C ASP A 322 0.16 11.74 -4.47
N SER A 323 -0.98 11.10 -4.19
CA SER A 323 -1.34 10.72 -2.82
C SER A 323 -0.34 9.73 -2.23
N VAL A 324 0.11 8.74 -3.01
CA VAL A 324 1.07 7.74 -2.54
C VAL A 324 2.49 8.29 -2.44
N LEU A 325 2.83 9.36 -3.17
CA LEU A 325 4.12 10.03 -3.03
C LEU A 325 4.33 10.59 -1.61
N GLN A 326 3.26 11.06 -0.95
CA GLN A 326 3.32 11.43 0.47
C GLN A 326 3.60 10.22 1.36
N SER A 327 2.96 9.08 1.11
CA SER A 327 3.26 7.83 1.83
C SER A 327 4.70 7.37 1.60
N MET A 328 5.26 7.56 0.40
CA MET A 328 6.67 7.26 0.11
C MET A 328 7.59 8.19 0.89
N ALA A 329 7.31 9.49 0.91
CA ALA A 329 8.10 10.45 1.67
C ALA A 329 8.14 10.09 3.16
N ILE A 330 7.03 9.63 3.74
CA ILE A 330 6.99 9.13 5.12
C ILE A 330 7.90 7.90 5.31
N VAL A 331 7.85 6.93 4.40
CA VAL A 331 8.68 5.72 4.47
C VAL A 331 10.17 6.06 4.36
N PHE A 332 10.56 6.87 3.38
CA PHE A 332 11.96 7.28 3.21
C PHE A 332 12.44 8.18 4.35
N ALA A 333 11.59 9.05 4.90
CA ALA A 333 11.92 9.82 6.11
C ALA A 333 12.08 8.91 7.33
N ALA A 334 11.32 7.82 7.45
CA ALA A 334 11.51 6.83 8.50
C ALA A 334 12.85 6.09 8.35
N ILE A 335 13.25 5.74 7.13
CA ILE A 335 14.55 5.13 6.85
C ILE A 335 15.69 6.09 7.23
N GLU A 336 15.65 7.34 6.75
CA GLU A 336 16.67 8.33 7.09
C GLU A 336 16.71 8.60 8.61
N SER A 337 15.55 8.62 9.27
CA SER A 337 15.46 8.80 10.72
C SER A 337 16.10 7.65 11.50
N SER A 338 15.89 6.39 11.08
CA SER A 338 16.47 5.23 11.77
C SER A 338 17.98 5.16 11.59
N GLU A 339 18.50 5.58 10.44
CA GLU A 339 19.94 5.63 10.15
C GLU A 339 20.66 6.76 10.91
N THR A 340 20.02 7.93 11.00
CA THR A 340 20.62 9.14 11.61
C THR A 340 20.38 9.24 13.12
N GLY A 341 19.31 8.62 13.62
CA GLY A 341 18.82 8.78 14.99
C GLY A 341 18.18 10.15 15.25
N GLU A 342 17.87 10.92 14.21
CA GLU A 342 17.24 12.24 14.30
C GLU A 342 15.83 12.23 13.71
N ALA A 343 14.99 13.17 14.13
CA ALA A 343 13.67 13.33 13.51
C ALA A 343 13.82 14.06 12.17
N VAL A 344 13.17 13.54 11.13
CA VAL A 344 13.26 14.03 9.74
C VAL A 344 12.05 14.89 9.41
N ASP A 345 12.28 16.03 8.75
CA ASP A 345 11.23 16.85 8.16
C ASP A 345 10.83 16.26 6.80
N VAL A 346 9.61 15.72 6.73
CA VAL A 346 9.14 14.95 5.58
C VAL A 346 8.94 15.86 4.36
N GLN A 347 8.49 17.10 4.57
CA GLN A 347 8.20 18.01 3.47
C GLN A 347 9.51 18.58 2.90
N ALA A 348 10.49 18.89 3.75
CA ALA A 348 11.82 19.26 3.29
C ALA A 348 12.48 18.12 2.48
N LEU A 349 12.39 16.88 2.96
CA LEU A 349 12.91 15.71 2.23
C LEU A 349 12.25 15.57 0.84
N LEU A 350 10.92 15.76 0.76
CA LEU A 350 10.20 15.68 -0.51
C LEU A 350 10.53 16.86 -1.45
N GLU A 351 10.72 18.06 -0.91
CA GLU A 351 11.18 19.23 -1.68
C GLU A 351 12.58 19.01 -2.24
N ASP A 352 13.50 18.46 -1.44
CA ASP A 352 14.85 18.12 -1.87
C ASP A 352 14.83 17.04 -2.96
N ALA A 353 13.98 16.02 -2.81
CA ALA A 353 13.81 14.99 -3.84
C ALA A 353 13.27 15.58 -5.16
N ARG A 354 12.33 16.54 -5.09
CA ARG A 354 11.85 17.29 -6.27
C ARG A 354 12.92 18.16 -6.92
N ALA A 355 13.82 18.75 -6.14
CA ALA A 355 14.92 19.55 -6.68
C ALA A 355 15.99 18.72 -7.38
N ASN A 356 16.09 17.43 -7.03
CA ASN A 356 17.09 16.49 -7.56
C ASN A 356 16.53 15.48 -8.57
N ALA A 357 15.21 15.45 -8.77
CA ALA A 357 14.50 14.72 -9.81
C ALA A 357 14.77 15.33 -11.20
#